data_AF-A0A915DQA8-F1
#
_entry.id   AF-A0A915DQA8-F1
#
_cell.length_a   1.000
_cell.length_b   1.000
_cell.length_c   1.000
_cell.angle_alpha   90.00
_cell.angle_beta   90.00
_cell.angle_gamma   90.00
#
_symmetry.space_group_name_H-M   'P 1'
#
loop_
_entity.id
_entity.type
_entity.pdbx_description
1 polymer ?
#
loop_
_entity_poly.entity_id
_entity_poly.type
_entity_poly.pdbx_seq_one_letter_code
_entity_poly.pdbx_strand_id
1 'polypeptide(L)'
;MYLITTLLPNGQSDPQALINRILPKELILRVFSYLDIVSLCRCAQVCRSWNKLAMDGSNWQSVDLFDFQKDVKTAVVESLARRCGGFLKTLSLRGCESVQDSAMRSFAAKCPNIERLSLNKCKLITDATCEFIGRYCHRLKELDLENCTAITDLTMKFISEGCKRLEELNISWCENITDRGIAYICRGSPNLHTLICKGCEGLSPSCFAQVNNDLKQLRKLSLLSCSNVTDETVEQLANGCNQLEFLCLSNCKEITDQALNAIAQGCPNIKDLELASCTNLTDTGFITLSKNCHELERMDLEDCSLITDAALLNLNNGCPNLSSLALSHCENLTDTGLAELCATHKDCLAVLELDNCPNITDAALDSMKTLKHLERVDLFDCQMITKDAIKKFKQFRPEVDVHAYFAPATPPVVPQPREMAFVDVAQYFNSRATQQKPTGQCLLKHPF
;
A
#
# COMPACT_ATOMS: atom_id res chain seq x y z
N MET A 1 -17.15 -16.06 -29.02
CA MET A 1 -18.22 -16.92 -29.56
C MET A 1 -17.95 -17.21 -31.06
N TYR A 2 -16.80 -17.81 -31.40
CA TYR A 2 -16.46 -18.22 -32.76
C TYR A 2 -15.39 -19.32 -32.69
N LEU A 3 -15.80 -20.56 -32.45
CA LEU A 3 -14.95 -21.75 -32.65
C LEU A 3 -15.78 -23.05 -32.57
N ILE A 4 -16.92 -23.12 -33.25
CA ILE A 4 -17.62 -24.39 -33.53
C ILE A 4 -18.30 -24.29 -34.90
N THR A 5 -17.52 -24.35 -35.97
CA THR A 5 -18.04 -24.72 -37.30
C THR A 5 -16.89 -25.30 -38.08
N THR A 6 -16.59 -26.58 -37.86
CA THR A 6 -16.17 -27.53 -38.89
C THR A 6 -15.81 -28.83 -38.19
N LEU A 7 -16.65 -29.84 -38.39
CA LEU A 7 -16.33 -31.24 -38.65
C LEU A 7 -17.65 -32.01 -38.52
N LEU A 8 -18.19 -32.46 -39.64
CA LEU A 8 -18.69 -33.83 -39.86
C LEU A 8 -19.43 -33.89 -41.22
N PRO A 9 -19.17 -34.94 -42.01
CA PRO A 9 -20.24 -35.56 -42.77
C PRO A 9 -20.31 -37.05 -42.42
N ASN A 10 -21.34 -37.39 -41.62
CA ASN A 10 -22.26 -38.52 -41.82
C ASN A 10 -22.75 -39.10 -40.49
N GLY A 11 -24.08 -39.13 -40.35
CA GLY A 11 -24.79 -40.11 -39.53
C GLY A 11 -25.03 -39.73 -38.07
N GLN A 12 -26.11 -38.97 -37.84
CA GLN A 12 -26.88 -38.88 -36.59
C GLN A 12 -26.09 -38.78 -35.27
N SER A 13 -25.82 -37.54 -34.84
CA SER A 13 -25.81 -37.23 -33.40
C SER A 13 -26.32 -35.80 -33.18
N ASP A 14 -27.18 -35.69 -32.18
CA ASP A 14 -27.86 -34.52 -31.62
C ASP A 14 -27.04 -33.20 -31.71
N PRO A 15 -27.62 -32.09 -32.23
CA PRO A 15 -26.99 -30.75 -32.20
C PRO A 15 -26.62 -30.25 -30.78
N GLN A 16 -27.13 -30.92 -29.74
CA GLN A 16 -26.77 -30.70 -28.33
C GLN A 16 -25.96 -31.86 -27.75
N ALA A 17 -24.96 -32.39 -28.46
CA ALA A 17 -23.99 -33.27 -27.83
C ALA A 17 -23.35 -32.52 -26.63
N LEU A 18 -23.72 -32.93 -25.41
CA LEU A 18 -23.23 -32.34 -24.16
C LEU A 18 -21.72 -32.21 -24.25
N ILE A 19 -21.18 -31.05 -23.89
CA ILE A 19 -19.74 -30.74 -23.94
C ILE A 19 -18.86 -31.83 -23.30
N ASN A 20 -19.41 -32.56 -22.32
CA ASN A 20 -18.82 -33.74 -21.66
C ASN A 20 -18.59 -34.95 -22.55
N ARG A 21 -19.23 -35.02 -23.72
CA ARG A 21 -19.09 -36.08 -24.72
C ARG A 21 -18.14 -35.70 -25.85
N ILE A 22 -17.94 -34.40 -26.07
CA ILE A 22 -17.14 -33.87 -27.17
C ILE A 22 -15.70 -33.56 -26.70
N LEU A 23 -15.55 -32.93 -25.54
CA LEU A 23 -14.25 -32.51 -25.04
C LEU A 23 -13.63 -33.55 -24.08
N PRO A 24 -12.36 -33.92 -24.26
CA PRO A 24 -11.60 -34.64 -23.25
C PRO A 24 -11.57 -33.88 -21.92
N LYS A 25 -11.46 -34.61 -20.81
CA LYS A 25 -11.42 -34.03 -19.45
C LYS A 25 -10.31 -33.01 -19.29
N GLU A 26 -9.18 -33.19 -19.98
CA GLU A 26 -8.01 -32.32 -19.95
C GLU A 26 -8.34 -30.94 -20.54
N LEU A 27 -9.14 -30.89 -21.61
CA LEU A 27 -9.58 -29.63 -22.21
C LEU A 27 -10.62 -28.94 -21.35
N ILE A 28 -11.52 -29.69 -20.69
CA ILE A 28 -12.50 -29.12 -19.75
C ILE A 28 -11.78 -28.54 -18.52
N LEU A 29 -10.77 -29.25 -17.98
CA LEU A 29 -9.92 -28.71 -16.92
C LEU A 29 -9.18 -27.46 -17.37
N ARG A 30 -8.67 -27.45 -18.61
CA ARG A 30 -8.04 -26.25 -19.15
C ARG A 30 -9.01 -25.08 -19.24
N VAL A 31 -10.26 -25.31 -19.64
CA VAL A 31 -11.32 -24.28 -19.60
C VAL A 31 -11.59 -23.81 -18.16
N PHE A 32 -11.73 -24.74 -17.21
CA PHE A 32 -11.98 -24.42 -15.81
C PHE A 32 -10.83 -23.63 -15.17
N SER A 33 -9.58 -23.84 -15.62
CA SER A 33 -8.43 -23.07 -15.13
C SER A 33 -8.48 -21.56 -15.43
N TYR A 34 -9.40 -21.12 -16.30
CA TYR A 34 -9.65 -19.71 -16.59
C TYR A 34 -10.85 -19.12 -15.84
N LEU A 35 -11.59 -19.95 -15.08
CA LEU A 35 -12.77 -19.50 -14.34
C LEU A 35 -12.38 -18.98 -12.96
N ASP A 36 -13.08 -17.93 -12.52
CA ASP A 36 -13.00 -17.49 -11.12
C ASP A 36 -13.61 -18.54 -10.16
N ILE A 37 -13.33 -18.38 -8.87
CA ILE A 37 -13.75 -19.31 -7.82
C ILE A 37 -15.28 -19.44 -7.74
N VAL A 38 -16.04 -18.36 -7.92
CA VAL A 38 -17.52 -18.39 -7.90
C VAL A 38 -18.03 -19.20 -9.07
N SER A 39 -17.47 -18.96 -10.25
CA SER A 39 -17.77 -19.66 -11.49
C SER A 39 -17.42 -21.13 -11.39
N LEU A 40 -16.29 -21.49 -10.78
CA LEU A 40 -15.93 -22.89 -10.47
C LEU A 40 -16.93 -23.54 -9.51
N CYS A 41 -17.34 -22.84 -8.44
CA CYS A 41 -18.35 -23.31 -7.51
C CYS A 41 -19.71 -23.54 -8.18
N ARG A 42 -20.09 -22.68 -9.15
CA ARG A 42 -21.29 -22.85 -9.96
C ARG A 42 -21.15 -24.05 -10.92
N CYS A 43 -20.01 -24.19 -11.58
CA CYS A 43 -19.72 -25.34 -12.45
C CYS A 43 -19.81 -26.65 -11.67
N ALA A 44 -19.36 -26.66 -10.42
CA ALA A 44 -19.44 -27.83 -9.56
C ALA A 44 -20.87 -28.30 -9.25
N GLN A 45 -21.87 -27.43 -9.44
CA GLN A 45 -23.29 -27.73 -9.22
C GLN A 45 -24.01 -28.22 -10.49
N VAL A 46 -23.37 -28.17 -11.66
CA VAL A 46 -24.00 -28.51 -12.95
C VAL A 46 -24.25 -30.01 -13.10
N CYS A 47 -23.24 -30.85 -12.88
CA CYS A 47 -23.37 -32.30 -12.96
C CYS A 47 -22.24 -33.02 -12.19
N ARG A 48 -22.36 -34.35 -11.97
CA ARG A 48 -21.34 -35.12 -11.24
C ARG A 48 -19.95 -35.09 -11.89
N SER A 49 -19.87 -35.01 -13.22
CA SER A 49 -18.60 -34.92 -13.94
C SER A 49 -17.96 -33.54 -13.73
N TRP A 50 -18.73 -32.47 -13.91
CA TRP A 50 -18.27 -31.10 -13.67
C TRP A 50 -17.94 -30.86 -12.21
N ASN A 51 -18.66 -31.47 -11.27
CA ASN A 51 -18.30 -31.44 -9.86
C ASN A 51 -16.88 -31.97 -9.63
N LYS A 52 -16.54 -33.13 -10.19
CA LYS A 52 -15.19 -33.70 -10.07
C LYS A 52 -14.13 -32.81 -10.72
N LEU A 53 -14.40 -32.29 -11.92
CA LEU A 53 -13.43 -31.47 -12.66
C LEU A 53 -13.27 -30.07 -12.04
N ALA A 54 -14.36 -29.43 -11.64
CA ALA A 54 -14.32 -28.11 -10.99
C ALA A 54 -13.63 -28.20 -9.62
N MET A 55 -13.74 -29.34 -8.93
CA MET A 55 -13.06 -29.59 -7.65
C MET A 55 -11.65 -30.17 -7.80
N ASP A 56 -11.13 -30.30 -9.02
CA ASP A 56 -9.76 -30.76 -9.25
C ASP A 56 -8.76 -29.71 -8.74
N GLY A 57 -7.79 -30.14 -7.92
CA GLY A 57 -6.85 -29.25 -7.25
C GLY A 57 -6.06 -28.33 -8.19
N SER A 58 -5.87 -28.72 -9.46
CA SER A 58 -5.18 -27.89 -10.45
C SER A 58 -5.90 -26.58 -10.79
N ASN A 59 -7.22 -26.50 -10.55
CA ASN A 59 -8.03 -25.28 -10.71
C ASN A 59 -7.96 -24.34 -9.49
N TRP A 60 -7.38 -24.79 -8.37
CA TRP A 60 -7.36 -24.07 -7.09
C TRP A 60 -5.93 -23.71 -6.66
N GLN A 61 -5.06 -23.37 -7.62
CA GLN A 61 -3.68 -23.00 -7.32
C GLN A 61 -3.58 -21.64 -6.64
N SER A 62 -4.52 -20.73 -6.91
CA SER A 62 -4.61 -19.40 -6.31
C SER A 62 -6.02 -19.19 -5.78
N VAL A 63 -6.14 -18.91 -4.49
CA VAL A 63 -7.42 -18.65 -3.84
C VAL A 63 -7.35 -17.37 -3.02
N ASP A 64 -8.27 -16.44 -3.29
CA ASP A 64 -8.54 -15.29 -2.42
C ASP A 64 -9.93 -15.46 -1.81
N LEU A 65 -10.02 -15.53 -0.48
CA LEU A 65 -11.32 -15.71 0.19
C LEU A 65 -11.99 -14.40 0.61
N PHE A 66 -11.27 -13.27 0.60
CA PHE A 66 -11.81 -11.99 1.06
C PHE A 66 -12.98 -11.53 0.19
N ASP A 67 -12.94 -11.82 -1.12
CA ASP A 67 -13.99 -11.46 -2.08
C ASP A 67 -15.33 -12.15 -1.81
N PHE A 68 -15.36 -13.21 -1.00
CA PHE A 68 -16.58 -14.00 -0.74
C PHE A 68 -17.22 -13.70 0.60
N GLN A 69 -16.41 -13.55 1.65
CA GLN A 69 -16.86 -13.29 3.01
C GLN A 69 -15.83 -12.43 3.72
N LYS A 70 -16.31 -11.35 4.37
CA LYS A 70 -15.45 -10.51 5.22
C LYS A 70 -14.76 -11.29 6.33
N ASP A 71 -15.37 -12.40 6.76
CA ASP A 71 -14.79 -13.25 7.78
C ASP A 71 -15.07 -14.73 7.49
N VAL A 72 -14.00 -15.52 7.44
CA VAL A 72 -14.03 -16.93 7.04
C VAL A 72 -13.86 -17.80 8.27
N LYS A 73 -14.79 -18.74 8.46
CA LYS A 73 -14.71 -19.71 9.56
C LYS A 73 -13.56 -20.70 9.35
N THR A 74 -12.92 -21.13 10.44
CA THR A 74 -11.87 -22.17 10.49
C THR A 74 -12.18 -23.41 9.62
N ALA A 75 -13.42 -23.90 9.67
CA ALA A 75 -13.83 -25.10 8.91
C ALA A 75 -13.69 -24.95 7.38
N VAL A 76 -13.79 -23.73 6.85
CA VAL A 76 -13.62 -23.44 5.42
C VAL A 76 -12.15 -23.57 5.04
N VAL A 77 -11.25 -22.97 5.82
CA VAL A 77 -9.79 -23.06 5.61
C VAL A 77 -9.33 -24.52 5.67
N GLU A 78 -9.79 -25.29 6.67
CA GLU A 78 -9.47 -26.72 6.76
C GLU A 78 -10.00 -27.54 5.59
N SER A 79 -11.18 -27.17 5.08
CA SER A 79 -11.80 -27.85 3.95
C SER A 79 -11.11 -27.53 2.64
N LEU A 80 -10.67 -26.29 2.47
CA LEU A 80 -9.84 -25.85 1.36
C LEU A 80 -8.50 -26.58 1.39
N ALA A 81 -7.81 -26.59 2.53
CA ALA A 81 -6.55 -27.30 2.70
C ALA A 81 -6.66 -28.79 2.36
N ARG A 82 -7.76 -29.45 2.78
CA ARG A 82 -8.01 -30.87 2.47
C ARG A 82 -8.26 -31.13 0.98
N ARG A 83 -8.86 -30.17 0.26
CA ARG A 83 -9.24 -30.34 -1.15
C ARG A 83 -8.10 -29.95 -2.09
N CYS A 84 -7.49 -28.79 -1.86
CA CYS A 84 -6.42 -28.27 -2.70
C CYS A 84 -5.10 -29.00 -2.40
N GLY A 85 -4.83 -29.29 -1.13
CA GLY A 85 -3.63 -30.01 -0.69
C GLY A 85 -2.35 -29.42 -1.30
N GLY A 86 -1.53 -30.28 -1.90
CA GLY A 86 -0.26 -29.91 -2.53
C GLY A 86 -0.36 -29.10 -3.83
N PHE A 87 -1.56 -28.80 -4.36
CA PHE A 87 -1.70 -27.96 -5.55
C PHE A 87 -1.78 -26.46 -5.23
N LEU A 88 -2.12 -26.10 -4.00
CA LEU A 88 -2.29 -24.71 -3.61
C LEU A 88 -0.93 -24.02 -3.53
N LYS A 89 -0.78 -22.93 -4.28
CA LYS A 89 0.43 -22.10 -4.33
C LYS A 89 0.21 -20.69 -3.77
N THR A 90 -1.01 -20.17 -3.86
CA THR A 90 -1.35 -18.84 -3.35
C THR A 90 -2.64 -18.91 -2.56
N LEU A 91 -2.62 -18.37 -1.34
CA LEU A 91 -3.79 -18.21 -0.50
C LEU A 91 -3.81 -16.81 0.14
N SER A 92 -4.92 -16.10 -0.04
CA SER A 92 -5.24 -14.87 0.70
C SER A 92 -6.39 -15.15 1.67
N LEU A 93 -6.12 -14.93 2.96
CA LEU A 93 -7.08 -14.90 4.06
C LEU A 93 -7.21 -13.48 4.63
N ARG A 94 -6.89 -12.46 3.82
CA ARG A 94 -6.93 -11.06 4.24
C ARG A 94 -8.25 -10.73 4.93
N GLY A 95 -8.19 -10.04 6.06
CA GLY A 95 -9.35 -9.58 6.82
C GLY A 95 -10.15 -10.69 7.54
N CYS A 96 -9.75 -11.97 7.46
CA CYS A 96 -10.46 -13.07 8.10
C CYS A 96 -10.15 -13.13 9.61
N GLU A 97 -10.80 -12.27 10.39
CA GLU A 97 -10.53 -12.11 11.83
C GLU A 97 -10.81 -13.37 12.67
N SER A 98 -11.67 -14.29 12.21
CA SER A 98 -11.98 -15.55 12.91
C SER A 98 -10.93 -16.66 12.70
N VAL A 99 -9.94 -16.49 11.83
CA VAL A 99 -8.93 -17.52 11.54
C VAL A 99 -7.99 -17.67 12.74
N GLN A 100 -7.89 -18.89 13.26
CA GLN A 100 -7.07 -19.24 14.42
C GLN A 100 -5.94 -20.19 14.04
N ASP A 101 -4.95 -20.33 14.95
CA ASP A 101 -3.80 -21.23 14.79
C ASP A 101 -4.19 -22.70 14.50
N SER A 102 -5.33 -23.16 15.02
CA SER A 102 -5.82 -24.52 14.77
C SER A 102 -6.11 -24.80 13.30
N ALA A 103 -6.70 -23.82 12.59
CA ALA A 103 -6.95 -23.86 11.16
C ALA A 103 -5.62 -23.89 10.39
N MET A 104 -4.71 -23.00 10.78
CA MET A 104 -3.42 -22.81 10.13
C MET A 104 -2.49 -24.02 10.31
N ARG A 105 -2.58 -24.73 11.43
CA ARG A 105 -1.91 -26.02 11.63
C ARG A 105 -2.34 -27.06 10.60
N SER A 106 -3.65 -27.21 10.40
CA SER A 106 -4.21 -28.17 9.43
C SER A 106 -3.84 -27.78 8.00
N PHE A 107 -3.86 -26.48 7.72
CA PHE A 107 -3.46 -25.90 6.45
C PHE A 107 -1.99 -26.17 6.11
N ALA A 108 -1.07 -25.75 6.98
CA ALA A 108 0.37 -25.88 6.75
C ALA A 108 0.78 -27.34 6.51
N ALA A 109 0.20 -28.28 7.27
CA ALA A 109 0.47 -29.70 7.12
C ALA A 109 -0.01 -30.30 5.78
N LYS A 110 -1.03 -29.73 5.15
CA LYS A 110 -1.64 -30.26 3.91
C LYS A 110 -1.22 -29.51 2.65
N CYS A 111 -0.75 -28.27 2.79
CA CYS A 111 -0.38 -27.38 1.68
C CYS A 111 1.13 -27.02 1.72
N PRO A 112 2.05 -28.01 1.65
CA PRO A 112 3.49 -27.74 1.78
C PRO A 112 4.10 -27.01 0.57
N ASN A 113 3.36 -26.92 -0.54
CA ASN A 113 3.78 -26.25 -1.77
C ASN A 113 3.30 -24.80 -1.87
N ILE A 114 2.77 -24.23 -0.78
CA ILE A 114 2.38 -22.82 -0.77
C ILE A 114 3.61 -21.94 -1.02
N GLU A 115 3.45 -20.99 -1.95
CA GLU A 115 4.47 -20.03 -2.37
C GLU A 115 4.11 -18.62 -1.89
N ARG A 116 2.82 -18.27 -1.82
CA ARG A 116 2.34 -16.96 -1.34
C ARG A 116 1.22 -17.12 -0.33
N LEU A 117 1.34 -16.46 0.81
CA LEU A 117 0.33 -16.50 1.88
C LEU A 117 0.10 -15.09 2.44
N SER A 118 -1.13 -14.59 2.35
CA SER A 118 -1.54 -13.38 3.06
C SER A 118 -2.49 -13.73 4.20
N LEU A 119 -2.10 -13.32 5.41
CA LEU A 119 -2.85 -13.39 6.65
C LEU A 119 -3.14 -11.98 7.19
N ASN A 120 -3.04 -10.95 6.34
CA ASN A 120 -3.29 -9.56 6.69
C ASN A 120 -4.57 -9.40 7.54
N LYS A 121 -4.46 -8.72 8.68
CA LYS A 121 -5.56 -8.48 9.64
C LYS A 121 -6.18 -9.75 10.26
N CYS A 122 -5.53 -10.91 10.21
CA CYS A 122 -5.98 -12.11 10.93
C CYS A 122 -5.57 -12.02 12.41
N LYS A 123 -6.31 -11.26 13.21
CA LYS A 123 -5.92 -10.88 14.59
C LYS A 123 -5.80 -12.04 15.60
N LEU A 124 -6.37 -13.21 15.31
CA LEU A 124 -6.36 -14.37 16.21
C LEU A 124 -5.23 -15.36 15.91
N ILE A 125 -4.36 -15.08 14.94
CA ILE A 125 -3.15 -15.89 14.72
C ILE A 125 -2.05 -15.44 15.68
N THR A 126 -1.24 -16.39 16.12
CA THR A 126 -0.09 -16.13 16.99
C THR A 126 1.18 -16.72 16.39
N ASP A 127 2.29 -16.66 17.13
CA ASP A 127 3.55 -17.31 16.76
C ASP A 127 3.39 -18.81 16.44
N ALA A 128 2.38 -19.48 17.00
CA ALA A 128 2.09 -20.88 16.71
C ALA A 128 1.74 -21.10 15.23
N THR A 129 0.99 -20.19 14.59
CA THR A 129 0.73 -20.26 13.15
C THR A 129 2.04 -20.27 12.36
N CYS A 130 2.95 -19.37 12.70
CA CYS A 130 4.24 -19.22 12.02
C CYS A 130 5.21 -20.36 12.34
N GLU A 131 5.11 -20.98 13.52
CA GLU A 131 5.79 -22.24 13.84
C GLU A 131 5.36 -23.35 12.87
N PHE A 132 4.05 -23.52 12.65
CA PHE A 132 3.55 -24.53 11.70
C PHE A 132 3.96 -24.22 10.26
N ILE A 133 3.89 -22.95 9.84
CA ILE A 133 4.34 -22.53 8.51
C ILE A 133 5.83 -22.82 8.34
N GLY A 134 6.68 -22.42 9.29
CA GLY A 134 8.12 -22.69 9.25
C GLY A 134 8.43 -24.20 9.20
N ARG A 135 7.61 -25.02 9.87
CA ARG A 135 7.79 -26.48 9.91
C ARG A 135 7.41 -27.21 8.62
N TYR A 136 6.44 -26.72 7.85
CA TYR A 136 5.86 -27.48 6.73
C TYR A 136 5.94 -26.78 5.36
N CYS A 137 5.99 -25.44 5.33
CA CYS A 137 5.82 -24.64 4.12
C CYS A 137 7.17 -24.11 3.58
N HIS A 138 8.13 -24.99 3.32
CA HIS A 138 9.50 -24.60 2.90
C HIS A 138 9.61 -23.96 1.51
N ARG A 139 8.51 -23.91 0.74
CA ARG A 139 8.44 -23.26 -0.57
C ARG A 139 7.91 -21.82 -0.52
N LEU A 140 7.58 -21.33 0.67
CA LEU A 140 7.05 -19.98 0.84
C LEU A 140 8.05 -18.94 0.35
N LYS A 141 7.55 -18.02 -0.46
CA LYS A 141 8.25 -16.90 -1.09
C LYS A 141 7.71 -15.57 -0.60
N GLU A 142 6.39 -15.44 -0.49
CA GLU A 142 5.77 -14.20 -0.04
C GLU A 142 4.90 -14.49 1.18
N LEU A 143 5.12 -13.72 2.25
CA LEU A 143 4.35 -13.79 3.48
C LEU A 143 3.90 -12.40 3.91
N ASP A 144 2.59 -12.22 4.00
CA ASP A 144 1.98 -10.98 4.46
C ASP A 144 1.26 -11.20 5.79
N LEU A 145 1.79 -10.58 6.84
CA LEU A 145 1.35 -10.62 8.22
C LEU A 145 0.90 -9.24 8.72
N GLU A 146 0.66 -8.29 7.83
CA GLU A 146 0.31 -6.93 8.24
C GLU A 146 -0.89 -6.92 9.20
N ASN A 147 -0.75 -6.15 10.30
CA ASN A 147 -1.76 -5.99 11.34
C ASN A 147 -2.16 -7.32 12.02
N CYS A 148 -1.22 -8.25 12.16
CA CYS A 148 -1.35 -9.45 12.99
C CYS A 148 -0.77 -9.18 14.38
N THR A 149 -1.48 -8.44 15.22
CA THR A 149 -0.95 -7.84 16.45
C THR A 149 -0.44 -8.82 17.51
N ALA A 150 -0.84 -10.10 17.47
CA ALA A 150 -0.44 -11.11 18.45
C ALA A 150 0.85 -11.88 18.11
N ILE A 151 1.50 -11.57 16.97
CA ILE A 151 2.80 -12.16 16.62
C ILE A 151 3.95 -11.42 17.32
N THR A 152 5.05 -12.11 17.58
CA THR A 152 6.25 -11.56 18.22
C THR A 152 7.52 -11.92 17.43
N ASP A 153 8.69 -11.55 17.95
CA ASP A 153 9.99 -11.94 17.38
C ASP A 153 10.14 -13.46 17.14
N LEU A 154 9.39 -14.30 17.87
CA LEU A 154 9.37 -15.76 17.65
C LEU A 154 8.84 -16.12 16.26
N THR A 155 7.84 -15.39 15.76
CA THR A 155 7.36 -15.57 14.38
C THR A 155 8.49 -15.39 13.38
N MET A 156 9.29 -14.32 13.54
CA MET A 156 10.44 -14.07 12.68
C MET A 156 11.48 -15.19 12.75
N LYS A 157 11.73 -15.73 13.94
CA LYS A 157 12.61 -16.88 14.13
C LYS A 157 12.11 -18.12 13.38
N PHE A 158 10.83 -18.50 13.55
CA PHE A 158 10.29 -19.70 12.90
C PHE A 158 10.29 -19.59 11.38
N ILE A 159 9.91 -18.41 10.86
CA ILE A 159 9.92 -18.15 9.42
C ILE A 159 11.36 -18.16 8.89
N SER A 160 12.30 -17.51 9.57
CA SER A 160 13.68 -17.47 9.11
C SER A 160 14.36 -18.84 9.15
N GLU A 161 14.04 -19.71 10.12
CA GLU A 161 14.56 -21.08 10.20
C GLU A 161 13.95 -22.01 9.15
N GLY A 162 12.65 -21.88 8.87
CA GLY A 162 11.89 -22.81 8.04
C GLY A 162 11.70 -22.43 6.57
N CYS A 163 11.60 -21.14 6.25
CA CYS A 163 11.20 -20.62 4.94
C CYS A 163 12.39 -20.00 4.19
N LYS A 164 13.38 -20.82 3.85
CA LYS A 164 14.64 -20.35 3.21
C LYS A 164 14.49 -19.76 1.80
N ARG A 165 13.30 -19.87 1.20
CA ARG A 165 12.96 -19.30 -0.11
C ARG A 165 12.18 -18.00 -0.03
N LEU A 166 12.02 -17.44 1.18
CA LEU A 166 11.32 -16.18 1.37
C LEU A 166 12.01 -15.07 0.58
N GLU A 167 11.22 -14.43 -0.27
CA GLU A 167 11.55 -13.37 -1.22
C GLU A 167 10.95 -12.04 -0.73
N GLU A 168 9.71 -12.08 -0.21
CA GLU A 168 8.99 -10.92 0.31
C GLU A 168 8.33 -11.16 1.67
N LEU A 169 8.47 -10.19 2.57
CA LEU A 169 7.87 -10.23 3.91
C LEU A 169 7.23 -8.88 4.26
N ASN A 170 5.94 -8.90 4.61
CA ASN A 170 5.25 -7.75 5.17
C ASN A 170 4.86 -8.02 6.63
N ILE A 171 5.39 -7.21 7.54
CA ILE A 171 5.12 -7.23 8.99
C ILE A 171 4.59 -5.89 9.50
N SER A 172 4.03 -5.08 8.60
CA SER A 172 3.51 -3.75 8.94
C SER A 172 2.50 -3.80 10.09
N TRP A 173 2.54 -2.81 10.98
CA TRP A 173 1.63 -2.68 12.13
C TRP A 173 1.66 -3.90 13.07
N CYS A 174 2.79 -4.59 13.14
CA CYS A 174 3.05 -5.65 14.12
C CYS A 174 3.90 -5.08 15.27
N GLU A 175 3.23 -4.44 16.24
CA GLU A 175 3.85 -3.66 17.33
C GLU A 175 4.80 -4.48 18.22
N ASN A 176 4.58 -5.79 18.32
CA ASN A 176 5.37 -6.71 19.15
C ASN A 176 6.62 -7.26 18.44
N ILE A 177 6.93 -6.79 17.22
CA ILE A 177 8.19 -7.07 16.54
C ILE A 177 9.24 -6.02 16.92
N THR A 178 10.39 -6.50 17.36
CA THR A 178 11.52 -5.67 17.76
C THR A 178 12.75 -5.93 16.88
N ASP A 179 13.84 -5.24 17.18
CA ASP A 179 15.16 -5.44 16.56
C ASP A 179 15.60 -6.92 16.53
N ARG A 180 15.18 -7.72 17.52
CA ARG A 180 15.50 -9.17 17.55
C ARG A 180 14.81 -9.91 16.41
N GLY A 181 13.55 -9.59 16.12
CA GLY A 181 12.80 -10.12 15.00
C GLY A 181 13.48 -9.81 13.66
N ILE A 182 13.87 -8.55 13.48
CA ILE A 182 14.63 -8.11 12.29
C ILE A 182 15.95 -8.90 12.17
N ALA A 183 16.70 -9.03 13.26
CA ALA A 183 17.95 -9.80 13.27
C ALA A 183 17.76 -11.29 12.88
N TYR A 184 16.66 -11.92 13.27
CA TYR A 184 16.34 -13.29 12.83
C TYR A 184 16.13 -13.38 11.33
N ILE A 185 15.38 -12.44 10.75
CA ILE A 185 15.12 -12.41 9.30
C ILE A 185 16.41 -12.15 8.54
N CYS A 186 17.20 -11.15 8.97
CA CYS A 186 18.47 -10.77 8.32
C CYS A 186 19.41 -11.96 8.19
N ARG A 187 19.54 -12.79 9.24
CA ARG A 187 20.44 -13.95 9.25
C ARG A 187 19.87 -15.20 8.58
N GLY A 188 18.54 -15.36 8.59
CA GLY A 188 17.90 -16.62 8.23
C GLY A 188 17.31 -16.65 6.81
N SER A 189 17.11 -15.50 6.17
CA SER A 189 16.35 -15.37 4.92
C SER A 189 17.23 -14.85 3.77
N PRO A 190 18.09 -15.68 3.16
CA PRO A 190 19.12 -15.24 2.22
C PRO A 190 18.60 -14.70 0.88
N ASN A 191 17.35 -15.01 0.52
CA ASN A 191 16.73 -14.60 -0.74
C ASN A 191 15.79 -13.39 -0.56
N LEU A 192 15.68 -12.84 0.65
CA LEU A 192 14.75 -11.76 0.92
C LEU A 192 15.20 -10.50 0.17
N HIS A 193 14.36 -10.06 -0.76
CA HIS A 193 14.58 -8.82 -1.51
C HIS A 193 13.57 -7.73 -1.19
N THR A 194 12.47 -8.06 -0.50
CA THR A 194 11.45 -7.08 -0.09
C THR A 194 11.07 -7.28 1.36
N LEU A 195 11.24 -6.22 2.15
CA LEU A 195 10.86 -6.17 3.55
C LEU A 195 10.00 -4.92 3.79
N ILE A 196 8.79 -5.12 4.31
CA ILE A 196 7.84 -4.04 4.58
C ILE A 196 7.52 -4.05 6.08
N CYS A 197 7.92 -2.99 6.78
CA CYS A 197 7.82 -2.83 8.23
C CYS A 197 7.13 -1.50 8.58
N LYS A 198 6.02 -1.16 7.94
CA LYS A 198 5.33 0.13 8.18
C LYS A 198 4.74 0.17 9.59
N GLY A 199 4.88 1.28 10.31
CA GLY A 199 4.26 1.46 11.63
C GLY A 199 4.70 0.44 12.68
N CYS A 200 5.91 -0.14 12.53
CA CYS A 200 6.46 -1.07 13.52
C CYS A 200 7.13 -0.30 14.67
N GLU A 201 6.34 0.08 15.69
CA GLU A 201 6.81 0.89 16.83
C GLU A 201 7.85 0.17 17.71
N GLY A 202 7.91 -1.16 17.68
CA GLY A 202 8.90 -1.94 18.44
C GLY A 202 10.32 -1.88 17.89
N LEU A 203 10.54 -1.27 16.73
CA LEU A 203 11.88 -1.08 16.14
C LEU A 203 12.58 0.11 16.80
N SER A 204 13.85 -0.06 17.15
CA SER A 204 14.71 1.01 17.64
C SER A 204 15.57 1.61 16.52
N PRO A 205 16.24 2.75 16.78
CA PRO A 205 17.22 3.31 15.84
C PRO A 205 18.30 2.32 15.40
N SER A 206 18.63 1.34 16.25
CA SER A 206 19.67 0.35 16.01
C SER A 206 19.15 -1.00 15.45
N CYS A 207 17.91 -1.05 14.94
CA CYS A 207 17.27 -2.29 14.50
C CYS A 207 18.05 -3.04 13.39
N PHE A 208 18.88 -2.34 12.62
CA PHE A 208 19.75 -2.91 11.58
C PHE A 208 21.22 -3.02 11.98
N ALA A 209 21.59 -2.77 13.24
CA ALA A 209 22.98 -2.81 13.71
C ALA A 209 23.66 -4.18 13.51
N GLN A 210 22.87 -5.25 13.41
CA GLN A 210 23.36 -6.61 13.18
C GLN A 210 23.41 -7.02 11.70
N VAL A 211 23.06 -6.13 10.77
CA VAL A 211 23.12 -6.37 9.32
C VAL A 211 24.57 -6.23 8.86
N ASN A 212 25.39 -7.24 9.13
CA ASN A 212 26.79 -7.28 8.70
C ASN A 212 26.92 -7.79 7.26
N ASN A 213 26.33 -7.08 6.29
CA ASN A 213 26.18 -7.57 4.90
C ASN A 213 25.35 -8.86 4.76
N ASP A 214 24.49 -9.17 5.73
CA ASP A 214 23.65 -10.39 5.68
C ASP A 214 22.46 -10.24 4.71
N LEU A 215 22.04 -9.00 4.41
CA LEU A 215 20.92 -8.66 3.52
C LEU A 215 21.36 -8.13 2.15
N LYS A 216 22.36 -8.75 1.51
CA LYS A 216 22.89 -8.29 0.20
C LYS A 216 21.86 -8.25 -0.93
N GLN A 217 20.77 -9.01 -0.81
CA GLN A 217 19.73 -9.11 -1.83
C GLN A 217 18.58 -8.13 -1.60
N LEU A 218 18.57 -7.38 -0.49
CA LEU A 218 17.48 -6.47 -0.19
C LEU A 218 17.45 -5.34 -1.24
N ARG A 219 16.33 -5.28 -1.97
CA ARG A 219 16.07 -4.27 -3.01
C ARG A 219 14.99 -3.28 -2.60
N LYS A 220 14.03 -3.71 -1.79
CA LYS A 220 12.90 -2.87 -1.37
C LYS A 220 12.74 -2.91 0.15
N LEU A 221 12.76 -1.74 0.76
CA LEU A 221 12.51 -1.55 2.18
C LEU A 221 11.50 -0.43 2.40
N SER A 222 10.49 -0.68 3.23
CA SER A 222 9.57 0.38 3.69
C SER A 222 9.52 0.39 5.22
N LEU A 223 9.83 1.56 5.78
CA LEU A 223 9.77 1.89 7.21
C LEU A 223 8.75 3.03 7.46
N LEU A 224 7.75 3.15 6.58
CA LEU A 224 6.75 4.22 6.64
C LEU A 224 6.13 4.32 8.03
N SER A 225 6.07 5.54 8.58
CA SER A 225 5.49 5.82 9.91
C SER A 225 6.13 5.05 11.07
N CYS A 226 7.40 4.66 10.97
CA CYS A 226 8.15 4.12 12.10
C CYS A 226 8.77 5.27 12.92
N SER A 227 8.11 5.65 14.01
CA SER A 227 8.45 6.84 14.81
C SER A 227 9.85 6.84 15.42
N ASN A 228 10.46 5.66 15.61
CA ASN A 228 11.78 5.51 16.22
C ASN A 228 12.91 5.38 15.19
N VAL A 229 12.62 5.49 13.90
CA VAL A 229 13.62 5.45 12.83
C VAL A 229 14.31 6.82 12.73
N THR A 230 15.63 6.82 12.77
CA THR A 230 16.48 8.02 12.74
C THR A 230 17.58 7.86 11.68
N ASP A 231 18.43 8.88 11.53
CA ASP A 231 19.62 8.82 10.67
C ASP A 231 20.53 7.62 10.98
N GLU A 232 20.65 7.20 12.25
CA GLU A 232 21.43 6.01 12.65
C GLU A 232 20.92 4.74 11.97
N THR A 233 19.59 4.58 11.89
CA THR A 233 18.97 3.43 11.22
C THR A 233 19.36 3.40 9.74
N VAL A 234 19.35 4.56 9.10
CA VAL A 234 19.67 4.72 7.68
C VAL A 234 21.15 4.48 7.43
N GLU A 235 22.04 4.95 8.30
CA GLU A 235 23.48 4.64 8.25
C GLU A 235 23.77 3.14 8.33
N GLN A 236 23.08 2.42 9.23
CA GLN A 236 23.22 0.96 9.34
C GLN A 236 22.75 0.26 8.07
N LEU A 237 21.62 0.69 7.51
CA LEU A 237 21.09 0.17 6.24
C LEU A 237 22.04 0.42 5.07
N ALA A 238 22.54 1.65 4.94
CA ALA A 238 23.47 2.05 3.88
C ALA A 238 24.77 1.23 3.90
N ASN A 239 25.22 0.81 5.08
CA ASN A 239 26.41 -0.02 5.24
C ASN A 239 26.19 -1.52 4.92
N GLY A 240 24.94 -1.99 4.94
CA GLY A 240 24.60 -3.43 4.84
C GLY A 240 23.81 -3.83 3.59
N CYS A 241 23.13 -2.89 2.93
CA CYS A 241 22.10 -3.14 1.92
C CYS A 241 22.35 -2.38 0.61
N ASN A 242 23.50 -2.59 -0.03
CA ASN A 242 23.95 -1.78 -1.18
C ASN A 242 23.21 -2.07 -2.51
N GLN A 243 22.23 -2.99 -2.50
CA GLN A 243 21.37 -3.30 -3.66
C GLN A 243 19.97 -2.67 -3.54
N LEU A 244 19.75 -1.78 -2.57
CA LEU A 244 18.49 -1.07 -2.44
C LEU A 244 18.16 -0.27 -3.71
N GLU A 245 16.96 -0.50 -4.22
CA GLU A 245 16.34 0.19 -5.35
C GLU A 245 15.13 1.03 -4.90
N PHE A 246 14.44 0.59 -3.84
CA PHE A 246 13.30 1.28 -3.23
C PHE A 246 13.52 1.45 -1.73
N LEU A 247 13.40 2.67 -1.24
CA LEU A 247 13.41 2.98 0.18
C LEU A 247 12.30 3.98 0.52
N CYS A 248 11.45 3.61 1.47
CA CYS A 248 10.41 4.49 1.99
C CYS A 248 10.64 4.76 3.48
N LEU A 249 10.87 6.03 3.81
CA LEU A 249 11.03 6.57 5.15
C LEU A 249 9.97 7.64 5.46
N SER A 250 8.89 7.71 4.66
CA SER A 250 7.84 8.71 4.86
C SER A 250 7.26 8.65 6.28
N ASN A 251 6.99 9.83 6.86
CA ASN A 251 6.52 10.05 8.21
C ASN A 251 7.50 9.56 9.32
N CYS A 252 8.80 9.43 8.99
CA CYS A 252 9.87 9.29 9.97
C CYS A 252 10.46 10.68 10.27
N LYS A 253 9.97 11.31 11.35
CA LYS A 253 10.21 12.74 11.64
C LYS A 253 11.64 13.08 12.08
N GLU A 254 12.39 12.09 12.55
CA GLU A 254 13.78 12.25 13.01
C GLU A 254 14.81 12.10 11.87
N ILE A 255 14.35 11.98 10.62
CA ILE A 255 15.21 11.90 9.44
C ILE A 255 15.70 13.29 9.04
N THR A 256 17.01 13.43 8.84
CA THR A 256 17.66 14.68 8.43
C THR A 256 18.55 14.48 7.19
N ASP A 257 19.27 15.52 6.79
CA ASP A 257 20.26 15.46 5.70
C ASP A 257 21.34 14.38 5.92
N GLN A 258 21.58 13.93 7.17
CA GLN A 258 22.52 12.85 7.44
C GLN A 258 22.05 11.52 6.85
N ALA A 259 20.76 11.18 6.95
CA ALA A 259 20.20 10.01 6.26
C ALA A 259 20.39 10.08 4.75
N LEU A 260 20.15 11.25 4.12
CA LEU A 260 20.39 11.43 2.68
C LEU A 260 21.86 11.21 2.31
N ASN A 261 22.78 11.73 3.13
CA ASN A 261 24.21 11.50 2.93
C ASN A 261 24.58 10.01 3.06
N ALA A 262 24.02 9.30 4.03
CA ALA A 262 24.23 7.87 4.22
C ALA A 262 23.71 7.07 3.02
N ILE A 263 22.47 7.35 2.59
CA ILE A 263 21.86 6.74 1.41
C ILE A 263 22.75 6.94 0.17
N ALA A 264 23.20 8.18 -0.07
CA ALA A 264 24.03 8.50 -1.21
C ALA A 264 25.35 7.72 -1.22
N GLN A 265 25.94 7.43 -0.06
CA GLN A 265 27.21 6.72 0.05
C GLN A 265 27.06 5.20 -0.03
N GLY A 266 25.95 4.65 0.47
CA GLY A 266 25.74 3.19 0.57
C GLY A 266 24.87 2.57 -0.52
N CYS A 267 23.94 3.33 -1.10
CA CYS A 267 22.85 2.82 -1.94
C CYS A 267 22.81 3.50 -3.33
N PRO A 268 23.83 3.30 -4.18
CA PRO A 268 23.93 3.97 -5.49
C PRO A 268 22.85 3.54 -6.51
N ASN A 269 22.20 2.39 -6.28
CA ASN A 269 21.18 1.84 -7.17
C ASN A 269 19.75 2.28 -6.82
N ILE A 270 19.57 3.23 -5.90
CA ILE A 270 18.23 3.73 -5.56
C ILE A 270 17.58 4.35 -6.79
N LYS A 271 16.36 3.89 -7.06
CA LYS A 271 15.47 4.37 -8.11
C LYS A 271 14.27 5.09 -7.54
N ASP A 272 13.82 4.68 -6.35
CA ASP A 272 12.59 5.18 -5.75
C ASP A 272 12.84 5.49 -4.27
N LEU A 273 12.71 6.77 -3.92
CA LEU A 273 12.98 7.27 -2.58
C LEU A 273 11.80 8.09 -2.07
N GLU A 274 11.09 7.56 -1.07
CA GLU A 274 9.90 8.19 -0.48
C GLU A 274 10.26 8.77 0.91
N LEU A 275 10.11 10.08 1.05
CA LEU A 275 10.51 10.89 2.22
C LEU A 275 9.41 11.86 2.65
N ALA A 276 8.14 11.60 2.29
CA ALA A 276 7.04 12.47 2.65
C ALA A 276 6.96 12.73 4.16
N SER A 277 6.68 13.97 4.57
CA SER A 277 6.67 14.45 5.96
C SER A 277 7.99 14.25 6.73
N CYS A 278 9.13 14.12 6.04
CA CYS A 278 10.45 14.29 6.65
C CYS A 278 10.82 15.79 6.68
N THR A 279 10.20 16.52 7.61
CA THR A 279 10.23 18.00 7.66
C THR A 279 11.60 18.61 7.97
N ASN A 280 12.58 17.80 8.39
CA ASN A 280 13.93 18.26 8.76
C ASN A 280 14.95 18.18 7.60
N LEU A 281 14.51 17.79 6.40
CA LEU A 281 15.35 17.77 5.21
C LEU A 281 15.55 19.18 4.65
N THR A 282 16.79 19.51 4.28
CA THR A 282 17.14 20.79 3.67
C THR A 282 17.81 20.59 2.31
N ASP A 283 18.05 21.69 1.59
CA ASP A 283 18.76 21.65 0.30
C ASP A 283 20.14 20.99 0.37
N THR A 284 20.77 20.96 1.56
CA THR A 284 22.11 20.40 1.78
C THR A 284 22.16 18.89 1.55
N GLY A 285 21.14 18.14 1.97
CA GLY A 285 21.10 16.68 1.82
C GLY A 285 21.12 16.23 0.35
N PHE A 286 20.57 17.05 -0.55
CA PHE A 286 20.50 16.77 -1.99
C PHE A 286 21.85 16.95 -2.71
N ILE A 287 22.81 17.66 -2.12
CA ILE A 287 24.14 17.87 -2.72
C ILE A 287 24.91 16.55 -2.85
N THR A 288 24.85 15.68 -1.83
CA THR A 288 25.55 14.40 -1.87
C THR A 288 24.74 13.35 -2.63
N LEU A 289 23.41 13.39 -2.49
CA LEU A 289 22.50 12.51 -3.23
C LEU A 289 22.71 12.62 -4.74
N SER A 290 22.71 13.85 -5.28
CA SER A 290 22.93 14.13 -6.70
C SER A 290 24.27 13.65 -7.25
N LYS A 291 25.29 13.47 -6.40
CA LYS A 291 26.62 13.00 -6.83
C LYS A 291 26.75 11.50 -6.95
N ASN A 292 25.85 10.72 -6.36
CA ASN A 292 26.02 9.27 -6.23
C ASN A 292 24.80 8.45 -6.64
N CYS A 293 23.59 9.01 -6.58
CA CYS A 293 22.33 8.31 -6.89
C CYS A 293 21.82 8.68 -8.30
N HIS A 294 22.54 8.25 -9.33
CA HIS A 294 22.22 8.60 -10.73
C HIS A 294 21.06 7.79 -11.34
N GLU A 295 20.66 6.71 -10.67
CA GLU A 295 19.56 5.83 -11.09
C GLU A 295 18.19 6.30 -10.56
N LEU A 296 18.13 7.44 -9.86
CA LEU A 296 16.89 7.93 -9.26
C LEU A 296 15.83 8.25 -10.35
N GLU A 297 14.70 7.58 -10.26
CA GLU A 297 13.56 7.66 -11.20
C GLU A 297 12.33 8.30 -10.54
N ARG A 298 12.10 8.03 -9.25
CA ARG A 298 10.99 8.58 -8.48
C ARG A 298 11.46 9.13 -7.14
N MET A 299 10.92 10.28 -6.76
CA MET A 299 11.14 10.85 -5.45
C MET A 299 9.86 11.48 -4.91
N ASP A 300 9.56 11.18 -3.65
CA ASP A 300 8.44 11.78 -2.93
C ASP A 300 8.98 12.61 -1.76
N LEU A 301 8.75 13.92 -1.85
CA LEU A 301 9.17 14.95 -0.90
C LEU A 301 7.95 15.73 -0.38
N GLU A 302 6.75 15.13 -0.42
CA GLU A 302 5.56 15.78 0.11
C GLU A 302 5.81 16.27 1.55
N ASP A 303 5.39 17.48 1.89
CA ASP A 303 5.53 18.05 3.25
C ASP A 303 7.00 18.14 3.74
N CYS A 304 7.97 18.21 2.83
CA CYS A 304 9.36 18.61 3.14
C CYS A 304 9.49 20.14 3.07
N SER A 305 8.88 20.84 4.04
CA SER A 305 8.68 22.30 3.98
C SER A 305 9.96 23.16 3.92
N LEU A 306 11.13 22.62 4.31
CA LEU A 306 12.40 23.37 4.34
C LEU A 306 13.18 23.36 3.02
N ILE A 307 12.75 22.57 2.03
CA ILE A 307 13.43 22.53 0.73
C ILE A 307 13.05 23.75 -0.12
N THR A 308 13.99 24.22 -0.94
CA THR A 308 13.82 25.35 -1.85
C THR A 308 14.17 24.95 -3.28
N ASP A 309 14.13 25.91 -4.21
CA ASP A 309 14.58 25.72 -5.59
C ASP A 309 16.02 25.18 -5.69
N ALA A 310 16.86 25.38 -4.65
CA ALA A 310 18.21 24.82 -4.61
C ALA A 310 18.23 23.28 -4.48
N ALA A 311 17.28 22.65 -3.78
CA ALA A 311 17.14 21.20 -3.79
C ALA A 311 16.83 20.68 -5.19
N LEU A 312 15.90 21.32 -5.91
CA LEU A 312 15.58 20.98 -7.30
C LEU A 312 16.80 21.13 -8.21
N LEU A 313 17.55 22.23 -8.09
CA LEU A 313 18.79 22.42 -8.85
C LEU A 313 19.81 21.30 -8.61
N ASN A 314 19.95 20.83 -7.37
CA ASN A 314 20.83 19.70 -7.06
C ASN A 314 20.34 18.41 -7.74
N LEU A 315 19.04 18.11 -7.66
CA LEU A 315 18.45 16.94 -8.34
C LEU A 315 18.65 17.00 -9.86
N ASN A 316 18.39 18.16 -10.47
CA ASN A 316 18.59 18.41 -11.90
C ASN A 316 20.01 18.07 -12.37
N ASN A 317 21.02 18.38 -11.56
CA ASN A 317 22.42 18.17 -11.91
C ASN A 317 22.87 16.71 -11.80
N GLY A 318 22.14 15.86 -11.07
CA GLY A 318 22.62 14.54 -10.67
C GLY A 318 21.73 13.35 -11.00
N CYS A 319 20.44 13.58 -11.26
CA CYS A 319 19.42 12.52 -11.37
C CYS A 319 18.77 12.52 -12.75
N PRO A 320 19.48 12.13 -13.84
CA PRO A 320 19.01 12.31 -15.22
C PRO A 320 17.72 11.54 -15.56
N ASN A 321 17.42 10.46 -14.82
CA ASN A 321 16.30 9.57 -15.08
C ASN A 321 15.03 9.93 -14.29
N LEU A 322 15.03 11.07 -13.58
CA LEU A 322 13.90 11.48 -12.74
C LEU A 322 12.63 11.67 -13.59
N SER A 323 11.65 10.80 -13.34
CA SER A 323 10.40 10.67 -14.12
C SER A 323 9.15 10.99 -13.30
N SER A 324 9.22 10.84 -11.98
CA SER A 324 8.11 11.12 -11.06
C SER A 324 8.63 11.91 -9.86
N LEU A 325 8.04 13.07 -9.59
CA LEU A 325 8.44 13.92 -8.48
C LEU A 325 7.21 14.47 -7.75
N ALA A 326 7.07 14.15 -6.47
CA ALA A 326 6.05 14.73 -5.60
C ALA A 326 6.67 15.79 -4.68
N LEU A 327 6.12 17.00 -4.72
CA LEU A 327 6.57 18.20 -4.02
C LEU A 327 5.39 18.91 -3.34
N SER A 328 4.28 18.21 -3.16
CA SER A 328 3.10 18.76 -2.50
C SER A 328 3.48 19.29 -1.11
N HIS A 329 2.93 20.43 -0.70
CA HIS A 329 3.28 21.11 0.56
C HIS A 329 4.75 21.60 0.68
N CYS A 330 5.55 21.61 -0.39
CA CYS A 330 6.84 22.29 -0.41
C CYS A 330 6.66 23.79 -0.64
N GLU A 331 6.35 24.53 0.44
CA GLU A 331 5.89 25.93 0.36
C GLU A 331 6.93 26.92 -0.19
N ASN A 332 8.23 26.59 -0.09
CA ASN A 332 9.33 27.48 -0.48
C ASN A 332 9.78 27.32 -1.94
N LEU A 333 9.10 26.51 -2.74
CA LEU A 333 9.37 26.34 -4.17
C LEU A 333 8.75 27.45 -5.00
N THR A 334 9.43 27.84 -6.09
CA THR A 334 8.93 28.86 -7.02
C THR A 334 8.92 28.38 -8.47
N ASP A 335 8.29 29.17 -9.35
CA ASP A 335 8.31 28.93 -10.80
C ASP A 335 9.74 28.84 -11.37
N THR A 336 10.74 29.44 -10.70
CA THR A 336 12.14 29.41 -11.14
C THR A 336 12.72 28.00 -11.05
N GLY A 337 12.61 27.35 -9.89
CA GLY A 337 13.05 25.97 -9.70
C GLY A 337 12.32 25.00 -10.63
N LEU A 338 11.00 25.18 -10.81
CA LEU A 338 10.22 24.36 -11.74
C LEU A 338 10.61 24.57 -13.21
N ALA A 339 10.93 25.79 -13.62
CA ALA A 339 11.38 26.07 -14.99
C ALA A 339 12.69 25.34 -15.30
N GLU A 340 13.64 25.32 -14.37
CA GLU A 340 14.90 24.59 -14.51
C GLU A 340 14.70 23.07 -14.51
N LEU A 341 13.84 22.56 -13.63
CA LEU A 341 13.42 21.15 -13.60
C LEU A 341 12.83 20.73 -14.97
N CYS A 342 11.89 21.52 -15.49
CA CYS A 342 11.25 21.24 -16.79
C CYS A 342 12.27 21.28 -17.95
N ALA A 343 13.19 22.25 -17.94
CA ALA A 343 14.21 22.37 -18.97
C ALA A 343 15.18 21.18 -18.98
N THR A 344 15.52 20.66 -17.79
CA THR A 344 16.47 19.56 -17.60
C THR A 344 15.84 18.22 -17.93
N HIS A 345 14.64 17.94 -17.41
CA HIS A 345 13.97 16.63 -17.52
C HIS A 345 12.90 16.56 -18.63
N LYS A 346 13.04 17.39 -19.66
CA LYS A 346 12.08 17.50 -20.78
C LYS A 346 11.76 16.18 -21.49
N ASP A 347 12.68 15.21 -21.45
CA ASP A 347 12.59 13.93 -22.17
C ASP A 347 12.28 12.75 -21.23
N CYS A 348 12.05 12.96 -19.93
CA CYS A 348 11.79 11.88 -18.97
C CYS A 348 10.72 12.17 -17.91
N LEU A 349 10.48 13.44 -17.55
CA LEU A 349 9.49 13.77 -16.51
C LEU A 349 8.06 13.46 -16.99
N ALA A 350 7.38 12.58 -16.26
CA ALA A 350 6.05 12.05 -16.55
C ALA A 350 5.01 12.44 -15.51
N VAL A 351 5.39 12.52 -14.22
CA VAL A 351 4.47 12.86 -13.13
C VAL A 351 5.08 13.96 -12.27
N LEU A 352 4.29 15.00 -12.01
CA LEU A 352 4.67 16.11 -11.13
C LEU A 352 3.50 16.50 -10.21
N GLU A 353 3.68 16.32 -8.90
CA GLU A 353 2.67 16.66 -7.90
C GLU A 353 3.12 17.90 -7.12
N LEU A 354 2.31 18.96 -7.12
CA LEU A 354 2.63 20.29 -6.60
C LEU A 354 1.50 20.84 -5.73
N ASP A 355 0.69 19.96 -5.14
CA ASP A 355 -0.47 20.40 -4.36
C ASP A 355 -0.03 21.28 -3.21
N ASN A 356 -0.79 22.33 -2.90
CA ASN A 356 -0.48 23.26 -1.81
C ASN A 356 0.91 23.92 -1.93
N CYS A 357 1.40 24.20 -3.15
CA CYS A 357 2.57 25.05 -3.36
C CYS A 357 2.14 26.51 -3.66
N PRO A 358 2.06 27.40 -2.66
CA PRO A 358 1.43 28.72 -2.79
C PRO A 358 2.17 29.71 -3.71
N ASN A 359 3.47 29.46 -3.94
CA ASN A 359 4.35 30.32 -4.73
C ASN A 359 4.46 29.89 -6.20
N ILE A 360 3.73 28.85 -6.60
CA ILE A 360 3.66 28.38 -7.98
C ILE A 360 2.52 29.07 -8.72
N THR A 361 2.84 29.66 -9.87
CA THR A 361 1.90 30.47 -10.66
C THR A 361 1.65 29.87 -12.05
N ASP A 362 0.85 30.56 -12.86
CA ASP A 362 0.60 30.23 -14.26
C ASP A 362 1.91 30.04 -15.08
N ALA A 363 3.02 30.67 -14.68
CA ALA A 363 4.30 30.52 -15.37
C ALA A 363 4.87 29.09 -15.30
N ALA A 364 4.58 28.33 -14.24
CA ALA A 364 4.99 26.93 -14.16
C ALA A 364 4.33 26.08 -15.26
N LEU A 365 3.04 26.30 -15.54
CA LEU A 365 2.34 25.62 -16.64
C LEU A 365 2.93 25.96 -18.01
N ASP A 366 3.43 27.17 -18.20
CA ASP A 366 4.14 27.54 -19.43
C ASP A 366 5.45 26.75 -19.59
N SER A 367 6.21 26.57 -18.52
CA SER A 367 7.43 25.75 -18.50
C SER A 367 7.13 24.27 -18.76
N MET A 368 6.08 23.72 -18.16
CA MET A 368 5.67 22.31 -18.31
C MET A 368 5.30 21.92 -19.74
N LYS A 369 4.95 22.89 -20.62
CA LYS A 369 4.67 22.61 -22.04
C LYS A 369 5.84 21.94 -22.76
N THR A 370 7.05 22.15 -22.26
CA THR A 370 8.30 21.61 -22.83
C THR A 370 8.50 20.12 -22.53
N LEU A 371 7.81 19.56 -21.52
CA LEU A 371 7.95 18.19 -21.06
C LEU A 371 7.26 17.21 -22.02
N LYS A 372 8.02 16.47 -22.83
CA LYS A 372 7.46 15.63 -23.91
C LYS A 372 6.67 14.43 -23.39
N HIS A 373 7.09 13.87 -22.27
CA HIS A 373 6.52 12.65 -21.68
C HIS A 373 5.62 12.92 -20.48
N LEU A 374 5.25 14.18 -20.23
CA LEU A 374 4.35 14.51 -19.13
C LEU A 374 3.01 13.81 -19.33
N GLU A 375 2.58 13.08 -18.31
CA GLU A 375 1.33 12.32 -18.27
C GLU A 375 0.37 12.89 -17.24
N ARG A 376 0.87 13.34 -16.08
CA ARG A 376 0.05 13.83 -14.97
C ARG A 376 0.68 15.04 -14.26
N VAL A 377 -0.17 16.03 -13.92
CA VAL A 377 0.17 17.13 -13.03
C VAL A 377 -0.93 17.36 -12.00
N ASP A 378 -0.55 17.40 -10.73
CA ASP A 378 -1.46 17.71 -9.61
C ASP A 378 -1.16 19.11 -9.06
N LEU A 379 -2.21 19.93 -8.97
CA LEU A 379 -2.18 21.36 -8.66
C LEU A 379 -3.31 21.76 -7.69
N PHE A 380 -3.77 20.83 -6.85
CA PHE A 380 -4.77 21.12 -5.82
C PHE A 380 -4.26 22.23 -4.90
N ASP A 381 -5.12 23.21 -4.62
CA ASP A 381 -4.80 24.33 -3.72
C ASP A 381 -3.57 25.19 -4.10
N CYS A 382 -3.12 25.13 -5.37
CA CYS A 382 -2.20 26.12 -5.97
C CYS A 382 -2.95 27.42 -6.31
N GLN A 383 -3.15 28.27 -5.30
CA GLN A 383 -4.05 29.43 -5.39
C GLN A 383 -3.67 30.47 -6.45
N MET A 384 -2.39 30.51 -6.85
CA MET A 384 -1.87 31.43 -7.87
C MET A 384 -1.96 30.88 -9.30
N ILE A 385 -2.47 29.65 -9.47
CA ILE A 385 -2.77 29.06 -10.78
C ILE A 385 -4.22 29.34 -11.16
N THR A 386 -4.42 29.92 -12.33
CA THR A 386 -5.73 30.33 -12.82
C THR A 386 -6.41 29.24 -13.65
N LYS A 387 -7.75 29.23 -13.63
CA LYS A 387 -8.57 28.37 -14.53
C LYS A 387 -8.21 28.56 -16.00
N ASP A 388 -7.90 29.80 -16.38
CA ASP A 388 -7.58 30.15 -17.77
C ASP A 388 -6.21 29.59 -18.18
N ALA A 389 -5.22 29.57 -17.30
CA ALA A 389 -3.93 28.95 -17.58
C ALA A 389 -4.04 27.44 -17.74
N ILE A 390 -4.77 26.75 -16.85
CA ILE A 390 -5.03 25.30 -17.00
C ILE A 390 -5.76 25.01 -18.31
N LYS A 391 -6.76 25.81 -18.67
CA LYS A 391 -7.48 25.67 -19.94
C LYS A 391 -6.54 25.85 -21.14
N LYS A 392 -5.68 26.88 -21.14
CA LYS A 392 -4.67 27.10 -22.20
C LYS A 392 -3.65 25.96 -22.26
N PHE A 393 -3.22 25.45 -21.12
CA PHE A 393 -2.31 24.32 -21.02
C PHE A 393 -2.94 23.06 -21.64
N LYS A 394 -4.16 22.70 -21.25
CA LYS A 394 -4.91 21.56 -21.81
C LYS A 394 -5.26 21.70 -23.29
N GLN A 395 -5.38 22.92 -23.80
CA GLN A 395 -5.50 23.14 -25.25
C GLN A 395 -4.20 22.79 -26.01
N PHE A 396 -3.04 22.99 -25.38
CA PHE A 396 -1.73 22.67 -25.95
C PHE A 396 -1.34 21.20 -25.71
N ARG A 397 -1.63 20.66 -24.52
CA ARG A 397 -1.37 19.28 -24.07
C ARG A 397 -2.67 18.58 -23.65
N PRO A 398 -3.54 18.18 -24.59
CA PRO A 398 -4.81 17.53 -24.25
C PRO A 398 -4.63 16.18 -23.53
N GLU A 399 -3.52 15.48 -23.79
CA GLU A 399 -3.19 14.17 -23.25
C GLU A 399 -2.75 14.16 -21.78
N VAL A 400 -2.24 15.28 -21.26
CA VAL A 400 -1.79 15.38 -19.86
C VAL A 400 -2.98 15.43 -18.93
N ASP A 401 -3.08 14.52 -17.97
CA ASP A 401 -4.07 14.59 -16.91
C ASP A 401 -3.72 15.72 -15.93
N VAL A 402 -4.65 16.64 -15.70
CA VAL A 402 -4.43 17.79 -14.81
C VAL A 402 -5.47 17.74 -13.71
N HIS A 403 -5.01 17.45 -12.51
CA HIS A 403 -5.84 17.43 -11.32
C HIS A 403 -5.72 18.76 -10.59
N ALA A 404 -6.80 19.54 -10.60
CA ALA A 404 -6.88 20.80 -9.87
C ALA A 404 -8.30 21.00 -9.34
N TYR A 405 -8.42 21.45 -8.10
CA TYR A 405 -9.70 21.87 -7.57
C TYR A 405 -9.84 23.37 -7.73
N PHE A 406 -10.91 23.77 -8.40
CA PHE A 406 -11.39 25.13 -8.29
C PHE A 406 -12.76 25.11 -7.65
N ALA A 407 -12.85 25.66 -6.45
CA ALA A 407 -14.14 25.91 -5.84
C ALA A 407 -15.06 26.63 -6.86
N PRO A 408 -16.32 26.20 -6.98
CA PRO A 408 -17.33 27.03 -7.63
C PRO A 408 -17.29 28.41 -6.96
N ALA A 409 -17.41 29.48 -7.73
CA ALA A 409 -17.51 30.82 -7.15
C ALA A 409 -18.60 30.78 -6.07
N THR A 410 -18.25 31.15 -4.84
CA THR A 410 -19.23 31.31 -3.77
C THR A 410 -20.30 32.26 -4.31
N PRO A 411 -21.58 31.83 -4.38
CA PRO A 411 -22.63 32.72 -4.84
C PRO A 411 -22.57 34.00 -4.02
N PRO A 412 -22.70 35.19 -4.64
CA PRO A 412 -22.74 36.44 -3.89
C PRO A 412 -23.77 36.29 -2.78
N VAL A 413 -23.41 36.72 -1.56
CA VAL A 413 -24.32 36.70 -0.41
C VAL A 413 -25.58 37.44 -0.81
N VAL A 414 -26.67 36.70 -1.06
CA VAL A 414 -27.97 37.30 -1.33
C VAL A 414 -28.34 38.07 -0.06
N PRO A 415 -28.54 39.40 -0.12
CA PRO A 415 -28.99 40.14 1.05
C PRO A 415 -30.34 39.54 1.46
N GLN A 416 -30.39 38.87 2.60
CA GLN A 416 -31.67 38.43 3.16
C GLN A 416 -32.51 39.69 3.42
N PRO A 417 -33.79 39.73 3.00
CA PRO A 417 -34.67 40.81 3.42
C PRO A 417 -34.70 40.80 4.95
N ARG A 418 -34.54 41.98 5.57
CA ARG A 418 -34.63 42.17 7.02
C ARG A 418 -35.89 41.47 7.54
N GLU A 419 -35.72 40.32 8.17
CA GLU A 419 -36.79 39.72 8.96
C GLU A 419 -37.13 40.70 10.08
N MET A 420 -38.38 41.15 10.10
CA MET A 420 -38.94 41.84 11.26
C MET A 420 -38.73 40.94 12.47
N ALA A 421 -38.14 41.51 13.52
CA ALA A 421 -37.88 40.86 14.79
C ALA A 421 -39.11 40.06 15.26
N PHE A 422 -39.05 38.73 15.14
CA PHE A 422 -39.94 37.87 15.87
C PHE A 422 -39.41 37.76 17.30
N VAL A 423 -40.25 38.26 18.20
CA VAL A 423 -40.08 38.31 19.64
C VAL A 423 -39.68 36.93 20.19
N ASP A 424 -38.65 36.96 21.02
CA ASP A 424 -38.04 35.87 21.76
C ASP A 424 -39.09 35.01 22.51
N VAL A 425 -39.32 33.79 22.02
CA VAL A 425 -40.27 32.81 22.57
C VAL A 425 -39.82 32.29 23.96
N ALA A 426 -38.61 32.65 24.41
CA ALA A 426 -38.10 32.33 25.74
C ALA A 426 -38.76 33.10 26.89
N GLN A 427 -39.53 34.16 26.63
CA GLN A 427 -40.22 34.94 27.68
C GLN A 427 -41.65 34.46 28.02
N TYR A 428 -42.21 33.48 27.30
CA TYR A 428 -43.61 33.06 27.52
C TYR A 428 -43.81 31.96 28.58
N PHE A 429 -42.73 31.33 29.08
CA PHE A 429 -42.83 30.23 30.06
C PHE A 429 -42.49 30.60 31.52
N ASN A 430 -42.19 31.86 31.83
CA ASN A 430 -41.76 32.28 33.17
C ASN A 430 -42.75 33.20 33.94
N SER A 431 -44.04 33.22 33.59
CA SER A 431 -45.03 34.07 34.28
C SER A 431 -46.35 33.39 34.61
N ARG A 432 -46.35 32.14 35.08
CA ARG A 432 -47.53 31.54 35.74
C ARG A 432 -47.16 30.48 36.78
N ALA A 433 -46.67 30.92 37.94
CA ALA A 433 -46.82 30.18 39.20
C ALA A 433 -46.42 31.06 40.40
N THR A 434 -47.28 31.99 40.79
CA THR A 434 -47.25 32.55 42.14
C THR A 434 -48.64 32.46 42.77
N GLN A 435 -48.65 31.91 43.98
CA GLN A 435 -49.65 31.99 45.05
C GLN A 435 -50.80 30.97 45.06
N GLN A 436 -50.62 29.90 45.84
CA GLN A 436 -51.43 29.68 47.04
C GLN A 436 -50.70 28.77 48.06
N LYS A 437 -51.08 28.94 49.33
CA LYS A 437 -50.29 28.83 50.58
C LYS A 437 -50.46 27.44 51.29
N PRO A 438 -49.87 27.22 52.50
CA PRO A 438 -49.20 25.98 52.88
C PRO A 438 -50.01 25.09 53.82
N THR A 439 -49.62 23.82 53.96
CA THR A 439 -49.59 23.06 55.23
C THR A 439 -49.00 21.67 55.02
N GLY A 440 -48.21 21.19 55.99
CA GLY A 440 -48.20 19.76 56.33
C GLY A 440 -46.98 18.95 55.92
N GLN A 441 -46.01 18.90 56.84
CA GLN A 441 -45.36 17.70 57.35
C GLN A 441 -44.84 16.60 56.38
N CYS A 442 -43.54 16.35 56.59
CA CYS A 442 -42.95 15.04 56.87
C CYS A 442 -42.49 14.13 55.72
N LEU A 443 -41.18 13.86 55.83
CA LEU A 443 -40.53 12.54 55.80
C LEU A 443 -40.00 12.00 54.46
N LEU A 444 -38.67 11.99 54.43
CA LEU A 444 -37.78 10.85 54.17
C LEU A 444 -37.37 10.50 52.73
N LYS A 445 -36.04 10.53 52.58
CA LYS A 445 -35.15 9.55 51.92
C LYS A 445 -35.00 9.59 50.39
N HIS A 446 -33.89 10.22 49.95
CA HIS A 446 -32.70 9.57 49.33
C HIS A 446 -32.82 8.11 48.85
N PRO A 447 -31.93 7.67 47.93
CA PRO A 447 -31.81 8.02 46.52
C PRO A 447 -31.84 6.73 45.65
N PHE A 448 -31.82 6.84 44.33
CA PHE A 448 -30.97 6.07 43.42
C PHE A 448 -30.98 6.75 42.05
#